data_AF-A0AA39GRG0-F1
#
_entry.id   AF-A0AA39GRG0-F1
#
_cell.length_a   1.000
_cell.length_b   1.000
_cell.length_c   1.000
_cell.angle_alpha   90.00
_cell.angle_beta   90.00
_cell.angle_gamma   90.00
#
_symmetry.space_group_name_H-M   'P 1'
#
loop_
_entity.id
_entity.type
_entity.pdbx_description
1 polymer ?
#
loop_
_entity_poly.entity_id
_entity_poly.type
_entity_poly.pdbx_seq_one_letter_code
_entity_poly.pdbx_strand_id
1 'polypeptide(L)' 'MADSNPGNFANRPQEDVQAAASKGGKASHSGGFASMDADKQRDIASQGGKASSGSFEPGSEKAKEAGRKGGQSS' A
#
# COMPACT_ATOMS: atom_id res chain seq x y z
N MET A 1 4.30 -22.17 -10.65
CA MET A 1 3.74 -22.35 -9.29
C MET A 1 3.36 -20.97 -8.74
N ALA A 2 2.18 -20.49 -9.10
CA ALA A 2 1.55 -19.29 -8.51
C ALA A 2 0.51 -19.68 -7.43
N ASP A 3 0.46 -20.98 -7.13
CA ASP A 3 -0.68 -21.71 -6.61
C ASP A 3 -0.75 -21.77 -5.07
N SER A 4 0.24 -21.24 -4.36
CA SER A 4 0.32 -21.32 -2.89
C SER A 4 -0.04 -20.02 -2.16
N ASN A 5 -0.30 -18.91 -2.87
CA ASN A 5 -0.71 -17.66 -2.23
C ASN A 5 -2.18 -17.32 -2.57
N PRO A 6 -3.15 -17.62 -1.68
CA PRO A 6 -4.56 -17.36 -1.94
C PRO A 6 -4.88 -15.86 -2.12
N GLY A 7 -4.00 -14.96 -1.68
CA GLY A 7 -4.15 -13.51 -1.84
C GLY A 7 -3.56 -12.91 -3.13
N ASN A 8 -2.98 -13.73 -4.02
CA ASN A 8 -2.42 -13.23 -5.28
C ASN A 8 -3.53 -12.71 -6.22
N PHE A 9 -3.32 -11.57 -6.88
CA PHE A 9 -4.18 -11.05 -7.95
C PHE A 9 -4.43 -12.06 -9.08
N ALA A 10 -3.49 -12.98 -9.36
CA ALA A 10 -3.70 -14.04 -10.34
C ALA A 10 -4.79 -15.06 -9.95
N ASN A 11 -5.14 -15.13 -8.65
CA ASN A 11 -6.17 -16.01 -8.11
C ASN A 11 -7.51 -15.28 -7.88
N ARG A 12 -7.65 -14.02 -8.36
CA ARG A 12 -8.84 -13.18 -8.19
C ARG A 12 -9.64 -13.04 -9.50
N PRO A 13 -10.97 -12.85 -9.44
CA PRO A 13 -11.76 -12.60 -10.64
C PRO A 13 -11.31 -11.30 -11.32
N GLN A 14 -11.31 -11.30 -12.66
CA GLN A 14 -10.82 -10.16 -13.45
C GLN A 14 -11.58 -8.86 -13.14
N GLU A 15 -12.88 -8.96 -12.85
CA GLU A 15 -13.72 -7.83 -12.44
C GLU A 15 -13.21 -7.17 -11.16
N ASP A 16 -12.84 -7.94 -10.14
CA ASP A 16 -12.30 -7.41 -8.88
C ASP A 16 -10.98 -6.68 -9.10
N VAL A 17 -10.10 -7.27 -9.91
CA VAL A 17 -8.79 -6.68 -10.24
C VAL A 17 -8.99 -5.38 -11.01
N GLN A 18 -9.91 -5.38 -11.97
CA GLN A 18 -10.25 -4.21 -12.77
C GLN A 18 -10.92 -3.11 -11.92
N ALA A 19 -11.79 -3.48 -10.99
CA ALA A 19 -12.42 -2.56 -10.05
C ALA A 19 -11.40 -1.94 -9.08
N ALA A 20 -10.43 -2.72 -8.59
CA ALA A 20 -9.34 -2.23 -7.74
C ALA A 20 -8.43 -1.25 -8.49
N ALA A 21 -8.01 -1.60 -9.72
CA ALA A 21 -7.23 -0.71 -10.57
C ALA A 21 -7.99 0.58 -10.92
N SER A 22 -9.29 0.46 -11.21
CA SER A 22 -10.15 1.60 -11.52
C SER A 22 -10.35 2.54 -10.33
N LYS A 23 -10.43 2.01 -9.10
CA LYS A 23 -10.48 2.85 -7.87
C LYS A 23 -9.21 3.68 -7.70
N GLY A 24 -8.04 3.12 -8.04
CA GLY A 24 -6.78 3.86 -8.03
C GLY A 24 -6.77 5.03 -9.01
N GLY A 25 -7.31 4.86 -10.22
CA GLY A 25 -7.39 5.92 -11.23
C GLY A 25 -8.49 6.95 -11.00
N LYS A 26 -9.62 6.58 -10.40
CA LYS A 26 -10.73 7.51 -10.11
C LYS A 26 -10.37 8.57 -9.05
N ALA A 27 -9.46 8.28 -8.12
CA ALA A 27 -8.96 9.25 -7.15
C ALA A 27 -8.18 10.40 -7.80
N SER A 28 -7.73 10.25 -9.05
CA SER A 28 -6.92 11.25 -9.77
C SER A 28 -7.75 12.36 -10.44
N HIS A 29 -9.08 12.23 -10.57
CA HIS A 29 -9.92 13.20 -11.29
C HIS A 29 -10.18 14.51 -10.50
N SER A 30 -9.97 14.52 -9.18
CA SER A 30 -10.23 15.68 -8.30
C SER A 30 -8.96 16.43 -7.86
N GLY A 31 -7.79 16.09 -8.41
CA GLY A 31 -6.49 16.55 -7.90
C GLY A 31 -5.99 15.64 -6.79
N GLY A 32 -5.22 14.62 -7.17
CA GLY A 32 -4.62 13.67 -6.24
C GLY A 32 -3.45 14.27 -5.46
N PHE A 33 -2.70 13.43 -4.74
CA PHE A 33 -1.51 13.84 -4.00
C PHE A 33 -0.49 14.61 -4.86
N ALA A 34 -0.36 14.25 -6.14
CA ALA A 34 0.52 14.91 -7.09
C ALA A 34 0.03 16.31 -7.55
N SER A 35 -1.23 16.65 -7.30
CA SER A 35 -1.82 17.94 -7.65
C SER A 35 -1.98 18.87 -6.44
N MET A 36 -1.52 18.47 -5.25
CA MET A 36 -1.50 19.32 -4.06
C MET A 36 -0.29 20.27 -4.07
N ASP A 37 -0.36 21.34 -3.27
CA ASP A 37 0.78 22.22 -3.03
C ASP A 37 1.97 21.45 -2.43
N ALA A 38 3.19 21.79 -2.87
CA ALA A 38 4.41 21.08 -2.49
C ALA A 38 4.64 21.05 -0.96
N ASP A 39 4.33 22.13 -0.26
CA ASP A 39 4.46 22.21 1.20
C ASP A 39 3.48 21.28 1.90
N LYS A 40 2.23 21.23 1.42
CA LYS A 40 1.20 20.32 1.93
C LYS A 40 1.56 18.87 1.66
N GLN A 41 2.09 18.57 0.47
CA GLN A 41 2.58 17.25 0.10
C GLN A 41 3.71 16.80 1.04
N ARG A 42 4.66 17.70 1.33
CA ARG A 42 5.78 17.44 2.24
C ARG A 42 5.34 17.22 3.68
N ASP A 43 4.36 17.97 4.17
CA ASP A 43 3.81 17.76 5.50
C ASP A 43 3.14 16.39 5.62
N ILE A 44 2.28 16.02 4.67
CA ILE A 44 1.62 14.70 4.65
C ILE A 44 2.66 13.56 4.57
N ALA A 45 3.67 13.68 3.69
CA ALA A 45 4.74 12.69 3.60
C ALA A 45 5.53 12.58 4.92
N SER A 46 5.80 13.70 5.58
CA SER A 46 6.49 13.73 6.87
C SER A 46 5.64 13.10 7.98
N GLN A 47 4.33 13.33 7.99
CA GLN A 47 3.41 12.67 8.92
C GLN A 47 3.37 11.15 8.69
N GLY A 48 3.33 10.69 7.43
CA GLY A 48 3.42 9.26 7.10
C GLY A 48 4.73 8.63 7.56
N GLY A 49 5.85 9.34 7.40
CA GLY A 49 7.17 8.89 7.90
C GLY A 49 7.26 8.83 9.43
N LYS A 50 6.62 9.77 10.14
CA LYS A 50 6.56 9.81 11.61
C LYS A 50 5.62 8.75 12.19
N ALA A 51 4.50 8.48 11.51
CA ALA A 51 3.53 7.46 11.90
C ALA A 51 4.05 6.04 11.62
N SER A 52 4.93 5.89 10.63
CA SER A 52 5.70 4.69 10.43
C SER A 52 6.74 4.55 11.54
N SER A 53 6.87 3.37 12.13
CA SER A 53 7.89 3.08 13.16
C SER A 53 9.33 3.08 12.65
N GLY A 54 9.58 3.70 11.49
CA GLY A 54 10.84 3.67 10.76
C GLY A 54 11.01 2.44 9.87
N SER A 55 12.13 2.41 9.15
CA SER A 55 12.58 1.22 8.44
C SER A 55 13.01 0.16 9.45
N PHE A 56 12.55 -1.09 9.27
CA PHE A 56 13.02 -2.19 10.10
C PHE A 56 14.34 -2.73 9.55
N GLU A 57 15.25 -3.10 10.43
CA GLU A 57 16.43 -3.86 10.00
C GLU A 57 15.98 -5.19 9.37
N PRO A 58 16.51 -5.57 8.20
CA PRO A 58 16.20 -6.85 7.58
C PRO A 58 16.45 -8.01 8.55
N GLY A 59 15.45 -8.87 8.74
CA GLY A 59 15.54 -10.02 9.64
C GLY A 59 15.30 -9.73 11.12
N SER A 60 15.09 -8.48 11.51
CA SER A 60 14.68 -8.13 12.88
C SER A 60 13.30 -8.70 13.23
N GLU A 61 13.07 -8.99 14.51
CA GLU A 61 11.77 -9.48 14.99
C GLU A 61 10.62 -8.50 14.66
N LYS A 62 10.90 -7.19 14.74
CA LYS A 62 9.94 -6.15 14.35
C LYS A 62 9.60 -6.19 12.85
N ALA A 63 10.58 -6.43 11.97
CA ALA A 63 10.32 -6.61 10.53
C ALA A 63 9.44 -7.83 10.27
N LYS A 64 9.72 -8.94 10.96
CA LYS A 64 8.94 -10.19 10.84
C LYS A 64 7.51 -10.00 11.33
N GLU A 65 7.32 -9.33 12.46
CA GLU A 65 6.01 -9.04 13.02
C GLU A 65 5.19 -8.11 12.11
N ALA A 66 5.82 -7.02 11.63
CA ALA A 66 5.18 -6.10 10.69
C ALA A 66 4.80 -6.81 9.37
N GLY A 67 5.68 -7.65 8.82
CA GLY A 67 5.41 -8.44 7.64
C GLY A 67 4.28 -9.46 7.85
N ARG A 68 4.27 -10.16 9.00
CA ARG A 68 3.21 -11.11 9.37
C ARG A 68 1.86 -10.41 9.50
N LYS A 69 1.79 -9.28 10.21
CA LYS A 69 0.57 -8.49 10.39
C LYS A 69 0.06 -7.92 9.07
N GLY A 70 0.96 -7.44 8.21
CA GLY A 70 0.64 -6.99 6.86
C GLY A 70 0.04 -8.10 6.01
N GLY A 71 0.65 -9.28 6.02
CA GLY A 71 0.14 -10.47 5.30
C GLY A 71 -1.19 -10.99 5.85
N GLN A 72 -1.46 -10.85 7.14
CA GLN A 72 -2.75 -11.22 7.75
C GLN A 72 -3.91 -10.27 7.40
N SER A 73 -3.60 -9.04 6.99
CA SER A 73 -4.60 -8.04 6.58
C SER A 73 -4.82 -8.00 5.06
N SER A 74 -4.19 -8.92 4.31
CA SER A 74 -4.19 -8.99 2.85
C SER A 74 -5.14 -10.05 2.31
#